data_AF-A0A7V5UEW6-F1
#
_entry.id   AF-A0A7V5UEW6-F1
#
_cell.length_a   1.000
_cell.length_b   1.000
_cell.length_c   1.000
_cell.angle_alpha   90.00
_cell.angle_beta   90.00
_cell.angle_gamma   90.00
#
_symmetry.space_group_name_H-M   'P 1'
#
loop_
_entity.id
_entity.type
_entity.pdbx_description
1 polymer ?
#
loop_
_entity_poly.entity_id
_entity_poly.type
_entity_poly.pdbx_seq_one_letter_code
_entity_poly.pdbx_strand_id
1 'polypeptide(L)'
;MVGFKKSLLVLLIVLPLFLSAQMAELGGYAKFFAHPNLNHPYPFDRLGSRVQLRLTGSLGEQAAFYSALDFNYDAVHTSGAYDADRADGLSIYPVETYVDLFFKYLDLRLGQQFIFWGRADWVNPTDNINPWDYVNISAEIEDYRLP
;
A
#
# COMPACT_ATOMS: atom_id res chain seq x y z
N MET A 1 -21.87 14.44 -8.71
CA MET A 1 -22.20 14.73 -7.28
C MET A 1 -22.60 13.50 -6.44
N VAL A 2 -22.26 12.26 -6.84
CA VAL A 2 -22.65 11.03 -6.09
C VAL A 2 -21.47 10.39 -5.34
N GLY A 3 -20.22 10.65 -5.74
CA GLY A 3 -19.02 10.08 -5.11
C GLY A 3 -18.73 10.62 -3.70
N PHE A 4 -18.99 11.92 -3.47
CA PHE A 4 -18.63 12.59 -2.22
C PHE A 4 -19.37 12.04 -0.98
N LYS A 5 -20.60 11.54 -1.16
CA LYS A 5 -21.41 10.96 -0.07
C LYS A 5 -20.91 9.59 0.38
N LYS A 6 -20.30 8.80 -0.53
CA LYS A 6 -19.74 7.48 -0.20
C LYS A 6 -18.44 7.63 0.61
N SER A 7 -17.59 8.57 0.23
CA SER A 7 -16.34 8.90 0.96
C SER A 7 -16.62 9.40 2.37
N LEU A 8 -17.68 10.21 2.57
CA LEU A 8 -18.06 10.72 3.89
C LEU A 8 -18.55 9.61 4.84
N LEU A 9 -19.20 8.57 4.30
CA LEU A 9 -19.73 7.43 5.05
C LEU A 9 -18.61 6.50 5.54
N VAL A 10 -17.57 6.28 4.70
CA VAL A 10 -16.36 5.58 5.12
C VAL A 10 -15.65 6.37 6.22
N LEU A 11 -15.53 7.70 6.06
CA LEU A 11 -14.94 8.57 7.08
C LEU A 11 -15.70 8.49 8.43
N LEU A 12 -17.04 8.44 8.39
CA LEU A 12 -17.91 8.36 9.57
C LEU A 12 -17.85 7.03 10.32
N ILE A 13 -17.47 5.93 9.66
CA ILE A 13 -17.27 4.62 10.30
C ILE A 13 -15.84 4.48 10.83
N VAL A 14 -14.87 5.04 10.11
CA VAL A 14 -13.46 4.98 10.47
C VAL A 14 -13.16 5.88 11.68
N LEU A 15 -13.66 7.11 11.72
CA LEU A 15 -13.41 8.06 12.83
C LEU A 15 -13.79 7.56 14.25
N PRO A 16 -14.92 6.87 14.49
CA PRO A 16 -15.23 6.30 15.81
C PRO A 16 -14.40 5.05 16.16
N LEU A 17 -13.87 4.32 15.18
CA LEU A 17 -12.90 3.24 15.43
C LEU A 17 -11.55 3.79 15.90
N PHE A 18 -11.13 4.96 15.36
CA PHE A 18 -9.95 5.69 15.83
C PHE A 18 -10.04 6.14 17.29
N LEU A 19 -11.22 6.57 17.74
CA LEU A 19 -11.44 7.07 19.12
C LEU A 19 -11.60 5.96 20.16
N SER A 20 -11.86 4.72 19.73
CA SER A 20 -12.08 3.56 20.61
C SER A 20 -10.89 2.60 20.66
N ALA A 21 -9.90 2.74 19.77
CA ALA A 21 -8.67 1.96 19.81
C ALA A 21 -7.82 2.36 21.03
N GLN A 22 -7.65 1.43 21.97
CA GLN A 22 -6.95 1.70 23.24
C GLN A 22 -5.45 1.98 23.06
N MET A 23 -4.85 1.60 21.93
CA MET A 23 -3.51 2.00 21.51
C MET A 23 -3.44 1.97 19.97
N ALA A 24 -3.69 3.10 19.32
CA ALA A 24 -3.35 3.26 17.90
C ALA A 24 -1.87 3.68 17.77
N GLU A 25 -1.09 2.91 17.03
CA GLU A 25 0.30 3.22 16.70
C GLU A 25 0.35 3.85 15.30
N LEU A 26 0.90 5.06 15.23
CA LEU A 26 1.28 5.70 13.98
C LEU A 26 2.78 5.51 13.77
N GLY A 27 3.14 4.84 12.67
CA GLY A 27 4.49 4.67 12.20
C GLY A 27 4.61 5.01 10.72
N GLY A 28 5.75 4.69 10.14
CA GLY A 28 5.99 4.98 8.73
C GLY A 28 7.47 5.14 8.42
N TYR A 29 7.75 5.55 7.18
CA TYR A 29 9.10 5.90 6.75
C TYR A 29 9.07 7.02 5.72
N ALA A 30 10.20 7.70 5.57
CA ALA A 30 10.48 8.57 4.45
C ALA A 30 11.70 8.02 3.71
N LYS A 31 11.62 7.95 2.38
CA LYS A 31 12.66 7.42 1.51
C LYS A 31 12.90 8.41 0.38
N PHE A 32 14.17 8.59 0.03
CA PHE A 32 14.59 9.24 -1.20
C PHE A 32 15.20 8.17 -2.11
N PHE A 33 14.88 8.19 -3.39
CA PHE A 33 15.38 7.21 -4.34
C PHE A 33 15.86 7.88 -5.63
N ALA A 34 16.88 7.29 -6.23
CA ALA A 34 17.40 7.65 -7.55
C ALA A 34 17.77 6.35 -8.27
N HIS A 35 17.17 6.12 -9.43
CA HIS A 35 17.40 4.93 -10.25
C HIS A 35 18.16 5.34 -11.50
N PRO A 36 19.51 5.28 -11.50
CA PRO A 36 20.31 5.69 -12.66
C PRO A 36 20.20 4.67 -13.79
N ASN A 37 20.04 5.15 -15.03
CA ASN A 37 20.06 4.31 -16.21
C ASN A 37 21.39 4.46 -16.96
N LEU A 38 22.17 3.38 -17.00
CA LEU A 38 23.48 3.37 -17.66
C LEU A 38 23.40 3.10 -19.17
N ASN A 39 22.23 2.71 -19.67
CA ASN A 39 22.01 2.27 -21.04
C ASN A 39 21.17 3.25 -21.89
N HIS A 40 20.70 4.36 -21.30
CA HIS A 40 19.84 5.35 -21.95
C HIS A 40 20.44 6.77 -21.87
N PRO A 41 20.22 7.67 -22.85
CA PRO A 41 20.69 9.06 -22.79
C PRO A 41 20.09 9.91 -21.65
N TYR A 42 19.02 9.44 -21.00
CA TYR A 42 18.50 10.06 -19.78
C TYR A 42 19.17 9.40 -18.57
N PRO A 43 19.79 10.18 -17.67
CA PRO A 43 20.64 9.63 -16.61
C PRO A 43 19.88 8.90 -15.51
N PHE A 44 18.56 9.09 -15.41
CA PHE A 44 17.71 8.48 -14.38
C PHE A 44 16.40 7.99 -14.98
N ASP A 45 16.01 6.76 -14.63
CA ASP A 45 14.68 6.22 -14.91
C ASP A 45 13.65 6.72 -13.90
N ARG A 46 14.09 6.95 -12.64
CA ARG A 46 13.27 7.48 -11.54
C ARG A 46 14.14 8.34 -10.62
N LEU A 47 13.56 9.41 -10.09
CA LEU A 47 14.19 10.22 -9.05
C LEU A 47 13.09 10.86 -8.21
N GLY A 48 13.06 10.58 -6.92
CA GLY A 48 11.91 11.01 -6.13
C GLY A 48 12.01 10.74 -4.65
N SER A 49 10.86 10.90 -4.00
CA SER A 49 10.69 10.66 -2.58
C SER A 49 9.38 9.94 -2.31
N ARG A 50 9.39 9.01 -1.37
CA ARG A 50 8.21 8.33 -0.85
C ARG A 50 8.09 8.57 0.64
N VAL A 51 6.88 8.87 1.09
CA VAL A 51 6.51 8.87 2.50
C VAL A 51 5.40 7.86 2.68
N GLN A 52 5.67 6.83 3.48
CA GLN A 52 4.65 5.86 3.87
C GLN A 52 4.20 6.18 5.29
N LEU A 53 2.88 6.31 5.48
CA LEU A 53 2.27 6.40 6.80
C LEU A 53 1.57 5.09 7.10
N ARG A 54 1.89 4.49 8.24
CA ARG A 54 1.32 3.24 8.72
C ARG A 54 0.57 3.48 10.01
N LEU A 55 -0.64 2.97 10.08
CA LEU A 55 -1.47 3.05 11.25
C LEU A 55 -1.95 1.65 11.62
N THR A 56 -1.73 1.27 12.87
CA THR A 56 -2.19 0.00 13.42
C THR A 56 -2.95 0.28 14.70
N GLY A 57 -4.00 -0.47 14.98
CA GLY A 57 -4.65 -0.39 16.27
C GLY A 57 -5.55 -1.58 16.55
N SER A 58 -5.92 -1.75 17.81
CA SER A 58 -6.85 -2.79 18.25
C SER A 58 -8.00 -2.22 19.07
N LEU A 59 -9.15 -2.86 18.94
CA LEU A 59 -10.33 -2.63 19.75
C LEU A 59 -10.54 -3.86 20.64
N GLY A 60 -9.90 -3.85 21.81
CA GLY A 60 -9.91 -4.97 22.74
C GLY A 60 -9.28 -6.22 22.12
N GLU A 61 -9.92 -7.37 22.35
CA GLU A 61 -9.52 -8.68 21.80
C GLU A 61 -10.35 -9.07 20.57
N GLN A 62 -11.35 -8.27 20.19
CA GLN A 62 -12.35 -8.66 19.18
C GLN A 62 -12.01 -8.16 17.78
N ALA A 63 -11.26 -7.07 17.66
CA ALA A 63 -10.90 -6.52 16.36
C ALA A 63 -9.55 -5.82 16.36
N ALA A 64 -8.88 -5.84 15.22
CA ALA A 64 -7.71 -5.03 14.93
C ALA A 64 -7.83 -4.42 13.54
N PHE A 65 -7.07 -3.36 13.27
CA PHE A 65 -7.01 -2.75 11.96
C PHE A 65 -5.57 -2.38 11.60
N TYR A 66 -5.30 -2.40 10.30
CA TYR A 66 -4.04 -1.99 9.71
C TYR A 66 -4.32 -1.15 8.47
N SER A 67 -3.63 -0.02 8.34
CA SER A 67 -3.66 0.79 7.13
C SER A 67 -2.28 1.37 6.85
N ALA A 68 -1.78 1.18 5.63
CA ALA A 68 -0.57 1.78 5.12
C ALA A 68 -0.93 2.59 3.86
N LEU A 69 -0.56 3.87 3.86
CA LEU A 69 -0.80 4.80 2.76
C LEU A 69 0.53 5.40 2.29
N ASP A 70 0.77 5.31 0.98
CA ASP A 70 1.94 5.87 0.34
C ASP A 70 1.63 7.22 -0.29
N PHE A 71 2.55 8.16 -0.10
CA PHE A 71 2.66 9.42 -0.81
C PHE A 71 3.97 9.38 -1.58
N ASN A 72 3.89 9.15 -2.89
CA ASN A 72 5.07 8.98 -3.73
C ASN A 72 5.14 10.12 -4.75
N TYR A 73 6.26 10.83 -4.74
CA TYR A 73 6.56 11.91 -5.66
C TYR A 73 7.72 11.50 -6.57
N ASP A 74 7.49 11.47 -7.89
CA ASP A 74 8.53 11.24 -8.90
C ASP A 74 8.80 12.55 -9.67
N ALA A 75 10.06 12.94 -9.73
CA ALA A 75 10.51 14.18 -10.37
C ALA A 75 10.93 13.96 -11.83
N VAL A 76 11.05 12.70 -12.28
CA VAL A 76 11.43 12.38 -13.66
C VAL A 76 10.20 12.05 -14.48
N HIS A 77 10.05 12.80 -15.57
CA HIS A 77 8.97 12.66 -16.52
C HIS A 77 9.41 11.74 -17.66
N THR A 78 9.19 10.44 -17.54
CA THR A 78 9.49 9.51 -18.64
C THR A 78 8.25 9.32 -19.50
N SER A 79 8.18 10.04 -20.62
CA SER A 79 7.07 10.04 -21.59
C SER A 79 6.88 8.73 -22.38
N GLY A 80 7.43 7.62 -21.90
CA GLY A 80 7.37 6.29 -22.51
C GLY A 80 7.15 5.14 -21.52
N ALA A 81 6.86 5.42 -20.25
CA ALA A 81 6.45 4.37 -19.32
C ALA A 81 5.07 3.84 -19.74
N TYR A 82 4.94 2.52 -19.92
CA TYR A 82 3.68 1.81 -20.24
C TYR A 82 2.60 1.94 -19.15
N ASP A 83 2.84 2.75 -18.12
CA ASP A 83 2.08 2.84 -16.89
C ASP A 83 1.64 4.30 -16.68
N ALA A 84 0.46 4.64 -17.21
CA ALA A 84 -0.09 6.00 -17.18
C ALA A 84 -0.45 6.48 -15.75
N ASP A 85 -0.56 5.55 -14.80
CA ASP A 85 -0.86 5.82 -13.40
C ASP A 85 0.38 6.25 -12.59
N ARG A 86 1.59 6.13 -13.18
CA ARG A 86 2.88 6.56 -12.62
C ARG A 86 3.57 7.62 -13.49
N ALA A 87 2.78 8.42 -14.22
CA ALA A 87 3.25 9.68 -14.77
C ALA A 87 3.76 10.58 -13.62
N ASP A 88 4.66 11.50 -13.94
CA ASP A 88 5.33 12.36 -12.97
C ASP A 88 4.44 13.00 -11.90
N GLY A 89 5.06 13.42 -10.81
CA GLY A 89 4.38 14.16 -9.75
C GLY A 89 3.89 13.27 -8.62
N LEU A 90 2.84 13.72 -7.94
CA LEU A 90 2.38 13.15 -6.67
C LEU A 90 1.32 12.07 -6.90
N SER A 91 1.67 10.85 -6.55
CA SER A 91 0.78 9.69 -6.46
C SER A 91 0.48 9.38 -5.00
N ILE A 92 -0.79 9.08 -4.70
CA ILE A 92 -1.24 8.69 -3.36
C ILE A 92 -2.08 7.43 -3.50
N TYR A 93 -1.67 6.34 -2.86
CA TYR A 93 -2.37 5.07 -2.96
C TYR A 93 -2.24 4.24 -1.67
N PRO A 94 -3.28 3.45 -1.32
CA PRO A 94 -3.19 2.52 -0.20
C PRO A 94 -2.29 1.33 -0.58
N VAL A 95 -1.38 0.96 0.32
CA VAL A 95 -0.52 -0.23 0.18
C VAL A 95 -1.27 -1.45 0.68
N GLU A 96 -1.67 -1.43 1.95
CA GLU A 96 -2.59 -2.40 2.55
C GLU A 96 -3.57 -1.64 3.43
N THR A 97 -4.83 -2.06 3.45
CA THR A 97 -5.84 -1.53 4.36
C THR A 97 -6.84 -2.62 4.64
N TYR A 98 -6.80 -3.16 5.86
CA TYR A 98 -7.66 -4.25 6.28
C TYR A 98 -8.05 -4.16 7.75
N VAL A 99 -9.12 -4.88 8.08
CA VAL A 99 -9.62 -5.08 9.43
C VAL A 99 -9.63 -6.56 9.72
N ASP A 100 -9.16 -6.92 10.91
CA ASP A 100 -9.23 -8.25 11.50
C ASP A 100 -10.37 -8.31 12.51
N LEU A 101 -11.19 -9.34 12.41
CA LEU A 101 -12.24 -9.68 13.36
C LEU A 101 -11.91 -11.05 13.96
N PHE A 102 -11.77 -11.09 15.28
CA PHE A 102 -11.40 -12.30 16.02
C PHE A 102 -12.66 -12.94 16.60
N PHE A 103 -12.96 -14.17 16.19
CA PHE A 103 -14.05 -14.97 16.76
C PHE A 103 -13.48 -16.23 17.43
N LYS A 104 -14.28 -16.88 18.28
CA LYS A 104 -13.83 -18.04 19.06
C LYS A 104 -13.24 -19.20 18.22
N TYR A 105 -13.70 -19.36 16.98
CA TYR A 105 -13.34 -20.51 16.12
C TYR A 105 -12.78 -20.10 14.76
N LEU A 106 -12.76 -18.81 14.45
CA LEU A 106 -12.42 -18.29 13.13
C LEU A 106 -11.98 -16.85 13.28
N ASP A 107 -10.94 -16.47 12.54
CA ASP A 107 -10.57 -15.08 12.36
C ASP A 107 -10.88 -14.67 10.92
N LEU A 108 -11.42 -13.47 10.75
CA LEU A 108 -11.79 -12.94 9.45
C LEU A 108 -11.01 -11.64 9.19
N ARG A 109 -10.22 -11.64 8.11
CA ARG A 109 -9.54 -10.45 7.61
C ARG A 109 -10.25 -9.93 6.36
N LEU A 110 -10.60 -8.65 6.36
CA LEU A 110 -11.31 -8.00 5.25
C LEU A 110 -10.58 -6.72 4.83
N GLY A 111 -10.23 -6.62 3.55
CA GLY A 111 -9.60 -5.43 2.98
C GLY A 111 -8.51 -5.77 1.96
N GLN A 112 -7.80 -4.72 1.53
CA GLN A 112 -6.65 -4.84 0.62
C GLN A 112 -5.44 -5.32 1.42
N GLN A 113 -4.81 -6.40 0.97
CA GLN A 113 -3.72 -7.06 1.69
C GLN A 113 -2.86 -7.86 0.72
N PHE A 114 -1.61 -8.12 1.11
CA PHE A 114 -0.81 -9.13 0.43
C PHE A 114 -0.93 -10.47 1.15
N ILE A 115 -1.32 -11.51 0.40
CA ILE A 115 -1.48 -12.86 0.95
C ILE A 115 -0.24 -13.68 0.61
N PHE A 116 0.42 -14.21 1.64
CA PHE A 116 1.57 -15.10 1.46
C PHE A 116 1.35 -16.41 2.19
N TRP A 117 1.56 -17.53 1.50
CA TRP A 117 1.59 -18.85 2.13
C TRP A 117 3.04 -19.32 2.31
N GLY A 118 3.46 -19.42 3.56
CA GLY A 118 4.79 -19.94 3.93
C GLY A 118 5.88 -18.88 3.85
N ARG A 119 7.14 -19.34 3.92
CA ARG A 119 8.36 -18.51 3.80
C ARG A 119 8.98 -18.56 2.40
N ALA A 120 8.26 -19.11 1.43
CA ALA A 120 8.79 -19.27 0.07
C ALA A 120 8.53 -17.98 -0.72
N ASP A 121 9.58 -17.19 -0.91
CA ASP A 121 9.49 -15.90 -1.59
C ASP A 121 9.40 -16.03 -3.13
N TRP A 122 9.69 -17.23 -3.68
CA TRP A 122 9.81 -17.46 -5.12
C TRP A 122 8.65 -18.19 -5.78
N VAL A 123 7.99 -19.12 -5.08
CA VAL A 123 6.81 -19.83 -5.58
C VAL A 123 5.77 -19.79 -4.48
N ASN A 124 4.82 -18.87 -4.59
CA ASN A 124 3.73 -18.80 -3.64
C ASN A 124 2.45 -19.33 -4.29
N PRO A 125 1.76 -20.32 -3.69
CA PRO A 125 0.45 -20.74 -4.18
C PRO A 125 -0.58 -19.60 -4.26
N THR A 126 -0.36 -18.51 -3.52
CA THR A 126 -1.19 -17.31 -3.52
C THR A 126 -0.91 -16.37 -4.70
N ASP A 127 0.12 -16.61 -5.53
CA ASP A 127 0.48 -15.75 -6.67
C ASP A 127 -0.67 -15.59 -7.70
N ASN A 128 -1.67 -16.47 -7.69
CA ASN A 128 -2.89 -16.30 -8.50
C ASN A 128 -3.85 -15.23 -7.95
N ILE A 129 -3.74 -14.89 -6.66
CA ILE A 129 -4.57 -13.91 -5.94
C ILE A 129 -3.83 -12.56 -5.87
N ASN A 130 -2.53 -12.57 -5.54
CA ASN A 130 -1.67 -11.38 -5.53
C ASN A 130 -0.52 -11.53 -6.56
N PRO A 131 -0.78 -11.36 -7.87
CA PRO A 131 0.20 -11.62 -8.91
C PRO A 131 1.38 -10.64 -8.89
N TRP A 132 2.46 -11.03 -9.57
CA TRP A 132 3.65 -10.20 -9.75
C TRP A 132 3.39 -9.07 -10.76
N ASP A 133 3.86 -7.87 -10.43
CA ASP A 133 4.05 -6.79 -11.39
C ASP A 133 5.41 -6.96 -12.08
N TYR A 134 5.40 -7.61 -13.25
CA TYR A 134 6.62 -7.81 -14.05
C TYR A 134 7.12 -6.53 -14.74
N VAL A 135 6.34 -5.45 -14.72
CA VAL A 135 6.75 -4.16 -15.29
C VAL A 135 7.60 -3.39 -14.28
N ASN A 136 7.32 -3.54 -12.97
CA ASN A 136 8.04 -2.88 -11.90
C ASN A 136 8.72 -3.88 -10.95
N ILE A 137 9.94 -4.28 -11.31
CA ILE A 137 10.77 -5.11 -10.44
C ILE A 137 11.51 -4.20 -9.45
N SER A 138 10.97 -4.08 -8.24
CA SER A 138 11.58 -3.33 -7.15
C SER A 138 11.90 -4.24 -5.96
N ALA A 139 12.64 -3.72 -4.98
CA ALA A 139 12.89 -4.43 -3.72
C ALA A 139 11.69 -4.38 -2.73
N GLU A 140 10.69 -3.55 -3.03
CA GLU A 140 9.55 -3.24 -2.17
C GLU A 140 8.32 -4.04 -2.63
N ILE A 141 7.68 -4.72 -1.70
CA ILE A 141 6.61 -5.67 -2.00
C ILE A 141 5.41 -5.01 -2.66
N GLU A 142 5.11 -3.79 -2.22
CA GLU A 142 4.06 -2.93 -2.74
C GLU A 142 4.28 -2.48 -4.20
N ASP A 143 5.50 -2.58 -4.70
CA ASP A 143 5.87 -2.15 -6.05
C ASP A 143 5.95 -3.33 -7.03
N TYR A 144 6.34 -4.53 -6.56
CA TYR A 144 6.45 -5.73 -7.40
C TYR A 144 5.25 -6.70 -7.29
N ARG A 145 4.27 -6.41 -6.43
CA ARG A 145 3.01 -7.17 -6.32
C ARG A 145 1.82 -6.30 -6.65
N LEU A 146 0.85 -6.91 -7.34
CA LEU A 146 -0.47 -6.34 -7.53
C LEU A 146 -1.37 -6.78 -6.35
N PRO A 147 -2.00 -5.84 -5.62
CA PRO A 147 -2.89 -6.12 -4.49
C PRO A 147 -4.27 -6.66 -4.90
#